data_AF-A0A175Y255-F1
#
_entry.id   AF-A0A175Y255-F1
#
_cell.length_a   1.000
_cell.length_b   1.000
_cell.length_c   1.000
_cell.angle_alpha   90.00
_cell.angle_beta   90.00
_cell.angle_gamma   90.00
#
_symmetry.space_group_name_H-M   'P 1'
#
loop_
_entity.id
_entity.type
_entity.pdbx_description
1 polymer ?
#
loop_
_entity_poly.entity_id
_entity_poly.type
_entity_poly.pdbx_seq_one_letter_code
_entity_poly.pdbx_strand_id
1 'polypeptide(L)'
;MVRYPGLYQLRNVIDLIGSGYGVVTMLLVLSFVLSEMQPRTFAKAVTILLFVIGSLLLVDGALSVRTAIDRTWKVTRYGSRARILGAAKIAAGGLATGLLVIGLRL
;
A
#
# COMPACT_ATOMS: atom_id res chain seq x y z
N MET A 1 -14.78 -18.57 15.98
CA MET A 1 -14.04 -17.76 14.98
C MET A 1 -14.56 -18.10 13.60
N VAL A 2 -15.31 -17.19 12.96
CA VAL A 2 -15.86 -17.43 11.62
C VAL A 2 -14.72 -17.28 10.60
N ARG A 3 -14.31 -18.39 9.96
CA ARG A 3 -13.34 -18.39 8.86
C ARG A 3 -14.08 -18.03 7.57
N TYR A 4 -13.84 -16.83 7.04
CA TYR A 4 -14.30 -16.46 5.71
C TYR A 4 -13.20 -16.80 4.70
N PRO A 5 -13.30 -17.90 3.94
CA PRO A 5 -12.26 -18.33 3.00
C PRO A 5 -11.91 -17.25 1.96
N GLY A 6 -12.89 -16.43 1.54
CA GLY A 6 -12.66 -15.31 0.61
C GLY A 6 -11.78 -14.18 1.19
N LEU A 7 -11.75 -14.01 2.51
CA LEU A 7 -10.98 -12.95 3.16
C LEU A 7 -9.48 -13.28 3.19
N TYR A 8 -9.14 -14.58 3.25
CA TYR A 8 -7.77 -15.07 3.12
C TYR A 8 -7.25 -14.92 1.69
N GLN A 9 -8.08 -15.24 0.69
CA GLN A 9 -7.72 -15.06 -0.71
C GLN A 9 -7.47 -13.59 -1.05
N LEU A 10 -8.37 -12.70 -0.63
CA LEU A 10 -8.22 -11.26 -0.85
C LEU A 10 -6.93 -10.70 -0.23
N ARG A 11 -6.59 -11.12 1.00
CA ARG A 11 -5.34 -10.71 1.66
C ARG A 11 -4.10 -11.24 0.96
N ASN A 12 -4.10 -12.48 0.48
CA ASN A 12 -2.98 -13.00 -0.31
C ASN A 12 -2.79 -12.23 -1.62
N VAL A 13 -3.88 -11.80 -2.27
CA VAL A 13 -3.81 -10.95 -3.47
C VAL A 13 -3.24 -9.57 -3.12
N ILE A 14 -3.68 -8.96 -2.01
CA ILE A 14 -3.12 -7.69 -1.52
C ILE A 14 -1.61 -7.83 -1.25
N ASP A 15 -1.19 -8.90 -0.57
CA ASP A 15 0.22 -9.18 -0.30
C ASP A 15 1.02 -9.36 -1.60
N LEU A 16 0.46 -10.04 -2.60
CA LEU A 16 1.10 -10.25 -3.90
C LEU A 16 1.29 -8.92 -4.65
N ILE A 17 0.25 -8.08 -4.72
CA ILE A 17 0.32 -6.75 -5.34
C ILE A 17 1.31 -5.87 -4.57
N GLY A 18 1.31 -5.91 -3.24
CA GLY A 18 2.27 -5.19 -2.40
C GLY A 18 3.72 -5.62 -2.64
N SER A 19 3.97 -6.91 -2.84
CA SER A 19 5.30 -7.39 -3.22
C SER A 19 5.70 -6.92 -4.62
N GLY A 20 4.78 -6.98 -5.59
CA GLY A 20 5.02 -6.46 -6.93
C GLY A 20 5.34 -4.96 -6.93
N TYR A 21 4.61 -4.18 -6.14
CA TYR A 21 4.89 -2.77 -5.90
C TYR A 21 6.32 -2.54 -5.42
N GLY A 22 6.81 -3.33 -4.46
CA GLY A 22 8.19 -3.22 -3.96
C GLY A 22 9.23 -3.45 -5.06
N VAL A 23 9.04 -4.48 -5.89
CA VAL A 23 9.91 -4.77 -7.04
C VAL A 23 9.92 -3.62 -8.05
N VAL A 24 8.75 -3.12 -8.43
CA VAL A 24 8.65 -2.01 -9.39
C VAL A 24 9.27 -0.74 -8.82
N THR A 25 9.13 -0.49 -7.51
CA THR A 25 9.76 0.66 -6.84
C THR A 25 11.28 0.58 -6.91
N MET A 26 11.85 -0.60 -6.64
CA MET A 26 13.30 -0.81 -6.77
C MET A 26 13.79 -0.61 -8.20
N LEU A 27 13.06 -1.14 -9.19
CA LEU A 27 13.38 -0.94 -10.60
C LEU A 27 13.32 0.54 -11.00
N LEU A 28 12.30 1.28 -10.54
CA LEU A 28 12.18 2.70 -10.82
C LEU A 28 13.36 3.50 -10.24
N VAL A 29 13.75 3.22 -8.99
CA VAL A 29 14.92 3.86 -8.37
C VAL A 29 16.19 3.49 -9.11
N LEU A 30 16.36 2.22 -9.51
CA LEU A 30 17.52 1.79 -10.27
C LEU A 30 17.59 2.47 -11.64
N SER A 31 16.47 2.57 -12.36
CA SER A 31 16.38 3.28 -13.63
C SER A 31 16.72 4.76 -13.48
N PHE A 32 16.28 5.40 -12.39
CA PHE A 32 16.61 6.81 -12.12
C PHE A 32 18.10 7.03 -11.84
N VAL A 33 18.76 6.09 -11.16
CA VAL A 33 20.20 6.19 -10.85
C VAL A 33 21.06 5.88 -12.08
N LEU A 34 20.64 4.91 -12.90
CA LEU A 34 21.43 4.45 -14.05
C LEU A 34 21.16 5.23 -15.35
N SER A 35 20.03 5.94 -15.44
CA SER A 35 19.66 6.73 -16.63
C SER A 35 19.66 8.22 -16.31
N GLU A 36 19.92 9.06 -17.30
CA GLU A 36 19.71 10.53 -17.22
C GLU A 36 18.21 10.89 -17.24
N MET A 37 17.42 10.23 -16.41
CA MET A 37 15.99 10.40 -16.34
C MET A 37 15.66 11.77 -15.74
N GLN A 38 14.85 12.56 -16.45
CA GLN A 38 14.42 13.86 -15.94
C GLN A 38 13.66 13.69 -14.60
N PRO A 39 13.94 14.53 -13.58
CA PRO A 39 13.29 14.44 -12.27
C PRO A 39 11.76 14.51 -12.34
N ARG A 40 11.21 15.23 -13.33
CA ARG A 40 9.76 15.34 -13.54
C ARG A 40 9.13 14.01 -13.96
N THR A 41 9.80 13.26 -14.84
CA THR A 41 9.34 11.93 -15.26
C THR A 41 9.40 10.95 -14.09
N PHE A 42 10.44 11.04 -13.27
CA PHE A 42 10.57 10.22 -12.07
C PHE A 42 9.46 10.52 -11.07
N ALA A 43 9.20 11.80 -10.79
CA ALA A 43 8.12 12.24 -9.91
C ALA A 43 6.74 11.72 -10.38
N LYS A 44 6.48 11.71 -11.69
CA LYS A 44 5.24 11.14 -12.26
C LYS A 44 5.15 9.63 -12.02
N ALA A 45 6.23 8.89 -12.24
CA ALA A 45 6.26 7.45 -11.97
C ALA A 45 6.07 7.15 -10.47
N VAL A 46 6.71 7.92 -9.59
CA VAL A 46 6.49 7.82 -8.12
C VAL A 46 5.04 8.13 -7.76
N THR A 47 4.38 9.07 -8.44
CA THR A 47 2.97 9.39 -8.22
C THR A 47 2.06 8.20 -8.52
N ILE A 48 2.34 7.46 -9.60
CA ILE A 48 1.61 6.22 -9.93
C ILE A 48 1.84 5.17 -8.84
N LEU A 49 3.08 5.03 -8.36
CA LEU A 49 3.39 4.12 -7.26
C LEU A 49 2.65 4.52 -5.97
N LEU A 50 2.60 5.81 -5.63
CA LEU A 50 1.83 6.33 -4.50
C LEU A 50 0.34 6.00 -4.60
N PHE A 51 -0.24 6.05 -5.80
CA PHE A 51 -1.62 5.62 -6.03
C PHE A 51 -1.82 4.15 -5.65
N VAL A 52 -0.93 3.28 -6.12
CA VAL A 52 -1.02 1.83 -5.92
C VAL A 52 -0.91 1.50 -4.45
N ILE A 53 0.15 1.98 -3.77
CA ILE A 53 0.34 1.68 -2.35
C ILE A 53 -0.71 2.36 -1.47
N GLY A 54 -1.14 3.57 -1.82
CA GLY A 54 -2.21 4.28 -1.12
C GLY A 54 -3.52 3.50 -1.16
N SER A 55 -3.90 3.00 -2.34
CA SER A 55 -5.09 2.17 -2.52
C SER A 55 -5.02 0.86 -1.73
N LEU A 56 -3.86 0.19 -1.76
CA LEU A 56 -3.63 -1.04 -0.98
C LEU A 56 -3.77 -0.80 0.52
N LEU A 57 -3.16 0.27 1.03
CA LEU A 57 -3.21 0.64 2.45
C LEU A 57 -4.64 0.99 2.90
N LEU A 58 -5.41 1.67 2.05
CA LEU A 58 -6.81 1.98 2.34
C LEU A 58 -7.66 0.70 2.43
N VAL A 59 -7.53 -0.21 1.46
CA VAL A 59 -8.29 -1.47 1.43
C VAL A 59 -7.90 -2.38 2.60
N ASP A 60 -6.61 -2.61 2.80
CA ASP A 60 -6.13 -3.47 3.89
C ASP A 60 -6.43 -2.86 5.27
N GLY A 61 -6.28 -1.54 5.40
CA GLY A 61 -6.66 -0.80 6.59
C GLY A 61 -8.16 -0.92 6.91
N ALA A 62 -9.02 -0.73 5.91
CA ALA A 62 -10.47 -0.88 6.06
C ALA A 62 -10.86 -2.32 6.46
N LEU A 63 -10.23 -3.33 5.85
CA LEU A 63 -10.43 -4.73 6.23
C LEU A 63 -9.98 -4.96 7.68
N SER A 64 -8.82 -4.47 8.07
CA SER A 64 -8.27 -4.63 9.42
C SER A 64 -9.13 -3.97 10.51
N VAL A 65 -9.68 -2.78 10.24
CA VAL A 65 -10.62 -2.10 11.14
C VAL A 65 -11.93 -2.89 11.28
N ARG A 66 -12.50 -3.35 10.15
CA ARG A 66 -13.78 -4.07 10.15
C ARG A 66 -13.67 -5.46 10.79
N THR A 67 -12.63 -6.21 10.49
CA THR A 67 -12.49 -7.60 10.97
C THR A 67 -11.75 -7.70 12.30
N ALA A 68 -11.08 -6.64 12.76
CA ALA A 68 -10.18 -6.67 13.92
C ALA A 68 -9.09 -7.75 13.79
N ILE A 69 -8.64 -7.99 12.56
CA ILE A 69 -7.56 -8.93 12.23
C ILE A 69 -6.56 -8.17 11.38
N ASP A 70 -5.29 -8.21 11.73
CA ASP A 70 -4.21 -7.59 10.97
C ASP A 70 -3.15 -8.65 10.69
N ARG A 71 -2.77 -8.85 9.43
CA ARG A 71 -1.71 -9.79 9.04
C ARG A 71 -0.66 -8.98 8.31
N THR A 72 0.38 -8.59 9.01
CA THR A 72 1.45 -7.76 8.42
C THR A 72 2.77 -8.13 9.06
N TRP A 73 3.83 -8.18 8.24
CA TRP A 73 5.17 -8.65 8.63
C TRP A 73 5.19 -10.07 9.19
N LYS A 74 4.43 -11.00 8.57
CA LYS A 74 4.28 -12.39 9.02
C LYS A 74 3.69 -12.56 10.44
N VAL A 75 3.30 -11.47 11.11
CA VAL A 75 2.64 -11.49 12.41
C VAL A 75 1.14 -11.30 12.19
N THR A 76 0.33 -12.14 12.83
CA THR A 76 -1.12 -11.97 12.86
C THR A 76 -1.53 -11.39 14.21
N ARG A 77 -2.14 -10.21 14.20
CA ARG A 77 -2.63 -9.50 15.38
C ARG A 77 -4.16 -9.50 15.36
N TYR A 78 -4.76 -9.47 16.54
CA TYR A 78 -6.20 -9.52 16.72
C TYR A 78 -6.68 -8.40 17.65
N GLY A 79 -7.97 -8.07 17.56
CA GLY A 79 -8.65 -7.15 18.48
C GLY A 79 -8.23 -5.69 18.28
N SER A 80 -8.15 -4.93 19.37
CA SER A 80 -7.91 -3.48 19.34
C SER A 80 -6.59 -3.10 18.67
N ARG A 81 -5.53 -3.91 18.86
CA ARG A 81 -4.23 -3.67 18.21
C ARG A 81 -4.32 -3.77 16.68
N ALA A 82 -5.10 -4.72 16.17
CA ALA A 82 -5.34 -4.84 14.74
C ALA A 82 -6.09 -3.62 14.20
N ARG A 83 -7.13 -3.16 14.91
CA ARG A 83 -7.89 -1.97 14.51
C ARG A 83 -7.05 -0.69 14.48
N ILE A 84 -6.18 -0.49 15.47
CA ILE A 84 -5.29 0.68 15.52
C ILE A 84 -4.34 0.68 14.32
N LEU A 85 -3.72 -0.46 14.02
CA LEU A 85 -2.87 -0.59 12.83
C LEU A 85 -3.66 -0.41 11.54
N GLY A 86 -4.89 -0.93 11.47
CA GLY A 86 -5.80 -0.69 10.36
C GLY A 86 -6.08 0.80 10.15
N ALA A 87 -6.38 1.53 11.22
CA ALA A 87 -6.60 2.98 11.17
C ALA A 87 -5.33 3.74 10.74
N ALA A 88 -4.16 3.33 11.22
CA ALA A 88 -2.88 3.89 10.80
C ALA A 88 -2.62 3.67 9.30
N LYS A 89 -2.97 2.50 8.76
CA LYS A 89 -2.90 2.22 7.31
C LYS A 89 -3.84 3.11 6.52
N ILE A 90 -5.07 3.32 7.00
CA ILE A 90 -6.02 4.24 6.35
C ILE A 90 -5.45 5.65 6.33
N ALA A 91 -4.90 6.14 7.45
CA ALA A 91 -4.29 7.46 7.53
C ALA A 91 -3.10 7.59 6.55
N ALA A 92 -2.22 6.60 6.50
CA ALA A 92 -1.09 6.57 5.56
C ALA A 92 -1.56 6.53 4.09
N GLY A 93 -2.58 5.72 3.77
CA GLY A 93 -3.18 5.67 2.45
C GLY A 93 -3.86 6.99 2.06
N GLY A 94 -4.48 7.69 3.02
CA GLY A 94 -5.03 9.03 2.84
C GLY A 94 -3.95 10.06 2.52
N LEU A 95 -2.84 10.05 3.26
CA LEU A 95 -1.68 10.91 2.98
C LEU A 95 -1.07 10.64 1.60
N ALA A 96 -0.89 9.36 1.23
CA ALA A 96 -0.42 8.98 -0.10
C ALA A 96 -1.36 9.49 -1.20
N THR A 97 -2.68 9.43 -0.97
CA THR A 97 -3.69 9.99 -1.88
C THR A 97 -3.59 11.51 -1.96
N GLY A 98 -3.31 12.21 -0.85
CA GLY A 98 -3.05 13.65 -0.85
C GLY A 98 -1.82 14.02 -1.69
N LEU A 99 -0.72 13.28 -1.54
CA LEU A 99 0.49 13.46 -2.34
C LEU A 99 0.26 13.19 -3.83
N LEU A 100 -0.68 12.30 -4.16
CA LEU A 100 -1.06 12.07 -5.55
C LEU A 100 -1.66 13.30 -6.21
N VAL A 101 -2.46 14.09 -5.49
CA VAL A 101 -3.01 15.35 -6.03
C VAL A 101 -1.89 16.33 -6.39
N ILE A 102 -0.84 16.39 -5.57
CA ILE A 102 0.35 17.20 -5.85
C ILE A 102 1.10 16.64 -7.08
N GLY A 103 1.29 15.32 -7.13
CA GLY A 103 1.92 14.61 -8.24
C GLY A 103 1.21 14.81 -9.59
N LEU A 104 -0.12 14.90 -9.60
CA LEU A 104 -0.90 15.19 -10.81
C LEU A 104 -0.73 16.62 -11.33
N ARG A 105 -0.27 17.54 -10.48
CA ARG A 105 -0.03 18.96 -10.82
C ARG A 105 1.41 19.25 -11.24
N LEU A 106 2.29 18.25 -11.17
CA LEU A 106 3.70 18.31 -11.59
C LEU A 106 3.88 18.15 -13.09
#